data_AF-A0A087LRS2-F1
#
_entry.id   AF-A0A087LRS2-F1
#
_cell.length_a   1.000
_cell.length_b   1.000
_cell.length_c   1.000
_cell.angle_alpha   90.00
_cell.angle_beta   90.00
_cell.angle_gamma   90.00
#
_symmetry.space_group_name_H-M   'P 1'
#
loop_
_entity.id
_entity.type
_entity.pdbx_description
1 polymer ?
#
loop_
_entity_poly.entity_id
_entity_poly.type
_entity_poly.pdbx_seq_one_letter_code
_entity_poly.pdbx_strand_id
1 'polypeptide(L)' 'MSERRLTHLDAKGEAHIVDIGEKAITRRRAVAQARLSGEAETISTILGGGLKKGDALAVARVAGIMGAKKTS' A
#
# COMPACT_ATOMS: atom_id res chain seq x y z
N MET A 1 -30.92 8.55 5.77
CA MET A 1 -29.82 7.58 5.59
C MET A 1 -29.21 7.86 4.24
N SER A 2 -28.08 8.57 4.16
CA SER A 2 -27.46 8.84 2.85
C SER A 2 -26.95 7.52 2.30
N GLU A 3 -27.56 7.02 1.22
CA GLU A 3 -27.00 5.93 0.43
C GLU A 3 -25.59 6.36 -0.01
N ARG A 4 -24.57 5.64 0.48
CA ARG A 4 -23.17 5.88 0.09
C ARG A 4 -22.99 5.33 -1.32
N ARG A 5 -23.22 6.18 -2.32
CA ARG A 5 -22.88 5.88 -3.71
C ARG A 5 -21.36 5.69 -3.80
N LEU A 6 -20.93 4.57 -4.37
CA LEU A 6 -19.51 4.28 -4.63
C LEU A 6 -19.02 5.23 -5.73
N THR A 7 -17.94 5.97 -5.48
CA THR A 7 -17.45 6.97 -6.45
C THR A 7 -16.63 6.37 -7.57
N HIS A 8 -16.01 5.19 -7.38
CA HIS A 8 -15.21 4.52 -8.40
C HIS A 8 -16.03 3.60 -9.33
N LEU A 9 -17.35 3.52 -9.14
CA LEU A 9 -18.27 2.75 -9.99
C LEU A 9 -19.25 3.69 -10.69
N ASP A 10 -19.55 3.42 -11.95
CA ASP A 10 -20.55 4.16 -12.71
C ASP A 10 -21.99 3.73 -12.34
N ALA A 11 -22.99 4.25 -13.05
CA ALA A 11 -24.40 3.93 -12.81
C ALA A 11 -24.77 2.46 -13.12
N LYS A 12 -23.96 1.76 -13.91
CA LYS A 12 -24.12 0.34 -14.25
C LYS A 12 -23.32 -0.57 -13.30
N GLY A 13 -22.49 0.00 -12.42
CA GLY A 13 -21.60 -0.73 -11.51
C GLY A 13 -20.23 -1.05 -12.12
N GLU A 14 -19.90 -0.47 -13.27
CA GLU A 14 -18.61 -0.66 -13.96
C GLU A 14 -17.55 0.28 -13.38
N ALA A 15 -16.30 -0.17 -13.31
CA ALA A 15 -15.21 0.63 -12.78
C ALA A 15 -14.90 1.82 -13.69
N HIS A 16 -14.74 3.01 -13.10
CA HIS A 16 -14.29 4.21 -13.83
C HIS A 16 -13.36 5.06 -12.96
N ILE A 17 -12.55 5.90 -13.62
CA ILE A 17 -11.70 6.89 -12.94
C ILE A 17 -12.54 8.14 -12.68
N VAL A 18 -12.56 8.57 -11.43
CA VAL A 18 -13.30 9.78 -11.00
C VAL A 18 -12.57 11.02 -11.51
N ASP A 19 -13.30 11.90 -12.19
CA ASP A 19 -12.77 13.22 -12.54
C ASP A 19 -12.53 14.07 -11.28
N ILE A 20 -11.32 14.60 -11.17
CA ILE A 20 -10.86 15.46 -10.08
C ILE A 20 -10.28 16.79 -10.57
N GLY A 21 -10.44 17.14 -11.86
CA GLY A 21 -9.82 18.32 -12.48
C GLY A 21 -10.15 19.64 -11.80
N GLU A 22 -11.37 19.79 -11.29
CA GLU A 22 -11.83 21.00 -10.60
C GLU A 22 -11.40 21.08 -9.11
N LYS A 23 -10.74 20.04 -8.57
CA LYS A 23 -10.34 20.01 -7.16
C LYS A 23 -9.07 20.84 -6.94
N ALA A 24 -9.09 21.72 -5.94
CA ALA A 24 -7.92 22.52 -5.58
C ALA A 24 -6.72 21.65 -5.14
N ILE A 25 -5.53 22.00 -5.64
CA ILE A 25 -4.26 21.40 -5.22
C ILE A 25 -3.99 21.75 -3.76
N THR A 26 -3.73 20.73 -2.95
CA THR A 26 -3.48 20.85 -1.50
C THR A 26 -2.40 19.87 -1.08
N ARG A 27 -1.64 20.19 -0.03
CA ARG A 27 -0.68 19.24 0.55
C ARG A 27 -1.44 18.17 1.33
N ARG A 28 -1.24 16.91 0.96
CA ARG A 28 -1.92 15.75 1.55
C ARG A 28 -0.90 14.75 2.09
N ARG A 29 -1.23 14.10 3.22
CA ARG A 29 -0.43 13.04 3.83
C ARG A 29 -1.33 11.88 4.21
N ALA A 30 -0.90 10.66 3.90
CA ALA A 30 -1.53 9.42 4.33
C ALA A 30 -0.50 8.56 5.08
N VAL A 31 -0.97 7.77 6.05
CA VAL A 31 -0.17 6.80 6.80
C VAL A 31 -0.90 5.46 6.76
N ALA A 32 -0.18 4.40 6.42
CA ALA A 32 -0.69 3.03 6.39
C ALA A 32 0.28 2.09 7.11
N GLN A 33 -0.23 0.96 7.60
CA GLN A 33 0.51 -0.07 8.31
C GLN A 33 0.16 -1.45 7.75
N ALA A 34 1.12 -2.37 7.81
CA ALA A 34 0.90 -3.79 7.60
C ALA A 34 1.62 -4.61 8.69
N ARG A 35 1.16 -5.85 8.91
CA ARG A 35 1.81 -6.82 9.79
C ARG A 35 2.02 -8.13 9.03
N LEU A 36 3.22 -8.66 9.12
CA LEU A 36 3.53 -10.02 8.68
C LEU A 36 3.56 -10.93 9.91
N SER A 37 2.83 -12.04 9.85
CA SER A 37 2.85 -13.09 10.88
C SER A 37 3.43 -14.37 10.26
N GLY A 38 4.15 -15.16 11.06
CA GLY A 38 4.77 -16.40 10.61
C GLY A 38 5.44 -17.12 11.78
N GLU A 39 6.13 -18.21 11.47
CA GLU A 39 6.83 -19.03 12.46
C GLU A 39 7.90 -18.24 13.21
N ALA A 40 8.03 -18.52 14.51
CA ALA A 40 8.99 -17.84 15.39
C ALA A 40 10.43 -17.98 14.89
N GLU A 41 10.80 -19.16 14.37
CA GLU A 41 12.13 -19.42 13.79
C GLU A 41 12.40 -18.54 12.56
N THR A 42 11.39 -18.36 11.69
CA THR A 42 11.52 -17.51 10.51
C THR A 42 11.73 -16.05 10.90
N ILE A 43 10.93 -15.56 11.85
CA ILE A 43 11.05 -14.19 12.36
C ILE A 43 12.42 -13.98 13.01
N SER A 44 12.87 -14.91 13.85
CA SER A 44 14.19 -14.86 14.48
C SER A 44 15.31 -14.81 13.44
N THR A 45 15.23 -15.63 12.39
CA THR A 45 16.22 -15.66 11.31
C THR A 45 16.28 -14.35 10.53
N ILE A 46 15.11 -13.74 10.23
CA ILE A 46 15.01 -12.44 9.57
C ILE A 46 15.65 -11.35 10.44
N LEU A 47 15.28 -11.29 11.72
CA LEU A 47 15.76 -10.27 12.66
C LEU A 47 17.26 -10.43 12.98
N GLY A 48 17.76 -11.65 13.00
CA GLY A 48 19.17 -11.97 13.23
C GLY A 48 20.07 -11.88 11.99
N GLY A 49 19.52 -11.54 10.81
CA GLY A 49 20.30 -11.42 9.57
C GLY A 49 20.82 -12.76 9.01
N GLY A 50 20.28 -13.90 9.46
CA GLY A 50 20.75 -15.25 9.11
C GLY A 50 20.23 -15.78 7.76
N LEU A 51 19.57 -14.94 6.95
CA LEU A 51 19.00 -15.37 5.69
C LEU A 51 20.06 -15.54 4.61
N LYS A 52 20.05 -16.70 3.94
CA LYS A 52 20.93 -16.99 2.78
C LYS A 52 20.78 -15.97 1.62
N LYS A 53 19.64 -15.30 1.54
CA LYS A 53 19.32 -14.30 0.50
C LYS A 53 19.76 -12.87 0.88
N GLY A 54 20.34 -12.66 2.06
CA GLY A 54 20.74 -11.36 2.57
C GLY A 54 19.65 -10.66 3.41
N ASP A 55 19.81 -9.36 3.62
CA ASP A 55 18.94 -8.56 4.49
C ASP A 55 17.55 -8.31 3.87
N ALA A 56 16.56 -9.05 4.37
CA ALA A 56 15.18 -8.94 3.91
C ALA A 56 14.51 -7.59 4.25
N LEU A 57 14.85 -6.97 5.38
CA LEU A 57 14.20 -5.72 5.82
C LEU A 57 14.71 -4.52 5.02
N ALA A 58 16.02 -4.49 4.71
CA ALA A 58 16.58 -3.47 3.83
C ALA A 58 15.95 -3.55 2.43
N VAL A 59 15.86 -4.76 1.85
CA VAL A 59 15.23 -4.98 0.54
C VAL A 59 13.75 -4.60 0.57
N ALA A 60 12.99 -5.01 1.60
CA ALA A 60 11.58 -4.68 1.73
C ALA A 60 11.31 -3.16 1.80
N ARG A 61 12.20 -2.40 2.45
CA ARG A 61 12.10 -0.94 2.52
C ARG A 61 12.23 -0.28 1.15
N VAL A 62 13.23 -0.69 0.37
CA VAL A 62 13.45 -0.17 -0.99
C VAL A 62 12.29 -0.58 -1.89
N ALA A 63 11.84 -1.83 -1.80
CA ALA A 63 10.67 -2.33 -2.52
C ALA A 63 9.41 -1.51 -2.20
N GLY A 64 9.16 -1.18 -0.92
CA GLY A 64 8.03 -0.36 -0.50
C GLY A 64 8.07 1.06 -1.07
N ILE A 65 9.23 1.73 -1.03
CA ILE A 65 9.42 3.08 -1.62
C ILE A 65 9.18 3.05 -3.13
N MET A 66 9.69 2.03 -3.83
CA MET A 66 9.47 1.88 -5.26
C MET A 66 8.02 1.55 -5.59
N GLY A 67 7.38 0.68 -4.79
CA GLY A 67 5.98 0.32 -4.94
C GLY A 67 5.06 1.54 -4.83
N ALA A 68 5.28 2.38 -3.82
CA ALA A 68 4.49 3.59 -3.61
C ALA A 68 4.53 4.56 -4.81
N LYS A 69 5.68 4.66 -5.50
CA LYS A 69 5.84 5.52 -6.70
C LYS A 69 5.27 4.90 -7.98
N LYS A 70 4.94 3.61 -7.97
CA LYS A 70 4.32 2.90 -9.11
C LYS A 70 2.80 2.87 -9.01
N THR A 71 2.22 3.41 -7.94
CA THR A 71 0.78 3.60 -7.80
C THR A 71 0.37 4.93 -8.43
N SER A 72 -0.69 4.92 -9.24
CA SER A 72 -1.26 6.07 -9.95
C SER A 72 -2.66 6.40 -9.46
#